data_AF-A0A2H6N6P1-F1
#
_entry.id   AF-A0A2H6N6P1-F1
#
_cell.length_a   1.000
_cell.length_b   1.000
_cell.length_c   1.000
_cell.angle_alpha   90.00
_cell.angle_beta   90.00
_cell.angle_gamma   90.00
#
_symmetry.space_group_name_H-M   'P 1'
#
loop_
_entity.id
_entity.type
_entity.pdbx_description
1 polymer ?
#
loop_
_entity_poly.entity_id
_entity_poly.type
_entity_poly.pdbx_seq_one_letter_code
_entity_poly.pdbx_strand_id
1 'polypeptide(L)'
;NYRWLNYEETNQKVKHFGSGLAALGLQPKSTVAVFCETRAEWLIAAQSCFRYNFPLVTLYATLGEEAVTYGLNESEASFLITSLDLLEGKLKNVLSKIPCLKYIIY
;
A
#
# COMPACT_ATOMS: atom_id res chain seq x y z
N ASN A 1 19.91 14.26 1.98
CA ASN A 1 20.11 14.15 3.44
C ASN A 1 19.24 13.03 3.99
N TYR A 2 19.85 11.97 4.52
CA TYR A 2 19.12 10.90 5.20
C TYR A 2 18.58 11.40 6.54
N ARG A 3 17.37 10.99 6.93
CA ARG A 3 16.76 11.31 8.22
C ARG A 3 16.39 10.01 8.92
N TRP A 4 16.99 9.78 10.08
CA TRP A 4 16.64 8.65 10.93
C TRP A 4 15.30 8.89 11.60
N LEU A 5 14.54 7.81 11.80
CA LEU A 5 13.37 7.78 12.65
C LEU A 5 13.67 6.85 13.82
N ASN A 6 13.39 7.30 15.04
CA ASN A 6 13.41 6.43 16.20
C ASN A 6 12.11 5.60 16.28
N TYR A 7 12.05 4.67 17.23
CA TYR A 7 10.90 3.79 17.40
C TYR A 7 9.61 4.53 17.76
N GLU A 8 9.69 5.58 18.58
CA GLU A 8 8.52 6.37 18.98
C GLU A 8 7.96 7.16 17.79
N GLU A 9 8.82 7.83 17.03
CA GLU A 9 8.44 8.55 15.80
C GLU A 9 7.82 7.59 14.77
N THR A 10 8.40 6.40 14.62
CA THR A 10 7.88 5.36 13.73
C THR A 10 6.51 4.87 14.20
N ASN A 11 6.35 4.59 15.50
CA ASN A 11 5.08 4.15 16.08
C ASN A 11 3.98 5.22 15.93
N GLN A 12 4.30 6.50 16.08
CA GLN A 12 3.38 7.60 15.83
C GLN A 12 2.94 7.65 14.36
N LYS A 13 3.88 7.50 13.42
CA LYS A 13 3.56 7.43 11.99
C LYS A 13 2.68 6.22 11.66
N VAL A 14 2.96 5.06 12.23
CA VAL A 14 2.15 3.84 12.09
C VAL A 14 0.72 4.05 12.59
N LYS A 15 0.57 4.67 13.77
CA LYS A 15 -0.74 4.99 14.33
C LYS A 15 -1.52 5.96 13.43
N HIS A 16 -0.89 7.06 13.01
CA HIS A 16 -1.55 8.05 12.17
C HIS A 16 -1.93 7.47 10.81
N PHE A 17 -1.02 6.76 10.15
CA PHE A 17 -1.28 6.16 8.85
C PHE A 17 -2.43 5.14 8.90
N GLY A 18 -2.37 4.18 9.83
CA GLY A 18 -3.45 3.20 10.00
C GLY A 18 -4.79 3.84 10.38
N SER A 19 -4.80 4.88 11.23
CA SER A 19 -6.02 5.63 11.53
C SER A 19 -6.61 6.36 10.32
N GLY A 20 -5.76 6.88 9.44
CA GLY A 20 -6.18 7.50 8.18
C GLY A 20 -6.83 6.49 7.24
N LEU A 21 -6.26 5.29 7.11
CA LEU A 21 -6.88 4.20 6.33
C LEU A 21 -8.26 3.83 6.88
N ALA A 22 -8.37 3.68 8.20
CA ALA A 22 -9.65 3.38 8.85
C ALA A 22 -10.68 4.52 8.64
N ALA A 23 -10.24 5.78 8.70
CA ALA A 23 -11.10 6.94 8.44
C ALA A 23 -11.59 7.02 6.98
N LEU A 24 -10.79 6.52 6.02
CA LEU A 24 -11.21 6.34 4.62
C LEU A 24 -12.18 5.15 4.42
N GLY A 25 -12.51 4.43 5.49
CA GLY A 25 -13.48 3.34 5.50
C GLY A 25 -12.87 1.95 5.39
N LEU A 26 -11.54 1.80 5.41
CA LEU A 26 -10.91 0.48 5.45
C LEU A 26 -11.29 -0.24 6.76
N GLN A 27 -11.88 -1.43 6.62
CA GLN A 27 -12.31 -2.22 7.76
C GLN A 27 -11.25 -3.26 8.15
N PRO A 28 -11.15 -3.63 9.45
CA PRO A 28 -10.36 -4.79 9.85
C PRO A 28 -10.72 -6.02 9.01
N LYS A 29 -9.72 -6.85 8.70
CA LYS A 29 -9.80 -8.03 7.83
C LYS A 29 -10.01 -7.72 6.34
N SER A 30 -9.99 -6.45 5.93
CA SER A 30 -9.99 -6.07 4.52
C SER A 30 -8.57 -5.95 3.98
N THR A 31 -8.31 -6.50 2.79
CA THR A 31 -6.98 -6.58 2.19
C THR A 31 -6.47 -5.21 1.72
N VAL A 32 -5.21 -4.92 2.04
CA VAL A 32 -4.42 -3.80 1.50
C VAL A 32 -3.28 -4.36 0.67
N ALA A 33 -3.12 -3.84 -0.54
CA ALA A 33 -1.98 -4.16 -1.39
C ALA A 33 -0.90 -3.08 -1.27
N VAL A 34 0.37 -3.49 -1.31
CA VAL A 34 1.52 -2.60 -1.40
C VAL A 34 2.36 -2.95 -2.62
N PHE A 35 2.53 -1.98 -3.52
CA PHE A 35 3.35 -2.08 -4.73
C PHE A 35 4.35 -0.92 -4.72
N CYS A 36 5.46 -1.10 -4.03
CA CYS A 36 6.45 -0.05 -3.79
C CYS A 36 7.83 -0.67 -3.53
N GLU A 37 8.90 0.07 -3.80
CA GLU A 37 10.26 -0.27 -3.42
C GLU A 37 10.42 -0.32 -1.89
N THR A 38 11.48 -0.98 -1.42
CA THR A 38 11.83 -1.01 0.01
C THR A 38 12.21 0.40 0.48
N ARG A 39 11.32 1.03 1.26
CA ARG A 39 11.50 2.35 1.86
C ARG A 39 10.85 2.46 3.23
N ALA A 40 11.13 3.53 3.96
CA ALA A 40 10.60 3.72 5.32
C ALA A 40 9.06 3.71 5.34
N GLU A 41 8.43 4.34 4.35
CA GLU A 41 6.99 4.43 4.16
C GLU A 41 6.37 3.05 3.93
N TRP A 42 7.04 2.18 3.18
CA TRP A 42 6.63 0.78 2.97
C TRP A 42 6.55 0.04 4.32
N LEU A 43 7.59 0.19 5.15
CA LEU A 43 7.64 -0.47 6.45
C LEU A 43 6.58 0.08 7.41
N ILE A 44 6.37 1.40 7.41
CA ILE A 44 5.32 2.06 8.19
C ILE A 44 3.93 1.57 7.75
N ALA A 45 3.68 1.47 6.44
CA ALA A 45 2.44 0.94 5.90
C ALA A 45 2.19 -0.51 6.34
N ALA A 46 3.20 -1.38 6.23
CA ALA A 46 3.10 -2.77 6.65
C ALA A 46 2.79 -2.91 8.16
N GLN A 47 3.52 -2.17 9.00
CA GLN A 47 3.29 -2.13 10.45
C GLN A 47 1.89 -1.59 10.80
N SER A 48 1.37 -0.63 10.02
CA SER A 48 0.01 -0.13 10.18
C SER A 48 -1.02 -1.20 9.85
N CYS A 49 -0.79 -1.98 8.79
CA CYS A 49 -1.65 -3.09 8.43
C CYS A 49 -1.72 -4.12 9.57
N PHE A 50 -0.58 -4.51 10.14
CA PHE A 50 -0.55 -5.44 11.26
C PHE A 50 -1.25 -4.90 12.50
N ARG A 51 -1.03 -3.63 12.83
CA ARG A 51 -1.63 -2.99 14.01
C ARG A 51 -3.15 -2.91 13.94
N TYR A 52 -3.71 -2.64 12.77
CA TYR A 52 -5.15 -2.44 12.56
C TYR A 52 -5.86 -3.69 12.02
N ASN A 53 -5.15 -4.83 11.98
CA ASN A 53 -5.66 -6.10 11.48
C ASN A 53 -6.14 -6.01 10.01
N PHE A 54 -5.38 -5.32 9.16
CA PHE A 54 -5.58 -5.31 7.71
C PHE A 54 -4.65 -6.37 7.08
N PRO A 55 -5.19 -7.42 6.45
CA PRO A 55 -4.40 -8.37 5.67
C PRO A 55 -3.56 -7.63 4.62
N LEU A 56 -2.28 -7.95 4.56
CA LEU A 56 -1.32 -7.26 3.70
C LEU A 56 -0.91 -8.17 2.54
N VAL A 57 -1.05 -7.66 1.32
CA VAL A 57 -0.49 -8.27 0.11
C VAL A 57 0.64 -7.41 -0.41
N THR A 58 1.77 -8.02 -0.76
CA THR A 58 2.96 -7.32 -1.25
C THR A 58 3.26 -7.72 -2.68
N LEU A 59 3.45 -6.73 -3.55
CA LEU A 59 3.86 -6.91 -4.93
C LEU A 59 5.25 -6.31 -5.13
N TYR A 60 6.13 -7.04 -5.82
CA TYR A 60 7.47 -6.53 -6.11
C TYR A 60 7.40 -5.34 -7.06
N ALA A 61 8.08 -4.23 -6.75
CA ALA A 61 8.16 -3.03 -7.59
C ALA A 61 8.66 -3.31 -9.02
N THR A 62 9.41 -4.40 -9.21
CA THR A 62 9.97 -4.83 -10.49
C THR A 62 8.97 -5.55 -11.39
N LEU A 63 7.80 -5.94 -10.89
CA LEU A 63 6.78 -6.63 -11.71
C LEU A 63 6.35 -5.77 -12.90
N GLY A 64 6.15 -6.42 -14.04
CA GLY A 64 5.53 -5.81 -15.21
C GLY A 64 4.04 -5.56 -14.98
N GLU A 65 3.45 -4.73 -15.84
CA GLU A 65 2.05 -4.31 -15.78
C GLU A 65 1.06 -5.47 -15.68
N GLU A 66 1.25 -6.53 -16.48
CA GLU A 66 0.38 -7.71 -16.46
C GLU A 66 0.42 -8.44 -15.12
N ALA A 67 1.62 -8.65 -14.56
CA ALA A 67 1.79 -9.33 -13.28
C ALA A 67 1.24 -8.51 -12.11
N VAL A 68 1.38 -7.19 -12.14
CA VAL A 68 0.77 -6.28 -11.16
C VAL A 68 -0.75 -6.34 -11.25
N THR A 69 -1.30 -6.28 -12.47
CA THR A 69 -2.75 -6.38 -12.71
C THR A 69 -3.31 -7.69 -12.16
N TYR A 70 -2.64 -8.80 -12.48
CA TYR A 70 -3.01 -10.13 -11.98
C TYR A 70 -2.99 -10.18 -10.45
N GLY A 71 -1.86 -9.79 -9.84
CA GLY A 71 -1.72 -9.82 -8.38
C GLY A 71 -2.73 -8.93 -7.64
N LEU A 72 -3.07 -7.76 -8.19
CA LEU A 72 -4.08 -6.87 -7.59
C LEU A 72 -5.49 -7.46 -7.70
N ASN A 73 -5.85 -8.04 -8.84
CA ASN A 73 -7.16 -8.67 -9.01
C ASN A 73 -7.33 -9.90 -8.12
N GLU A 74 -6.33 -10.78 -8.05
CA GLU A 74 -6.36 -11.97 -7.16
C GLU A 74 -6.43 -11.58 -5.67
N SER A 75 -5.82 -10.46 -5.29
CA SER A 75 -5.85 -9.99 -3.90
C SER A 75 -7.20 -9.38 -3.48
N GLU A 76 -8.05 -9.04 -4.46
CA GLU A 76 -9.29 -8.27 -4.28
C GLU A 76 -9.10 -6.99 -3.44
N ALA A 77 -7.87 -6.45 -3.40
CA ALA A 77 -7.55 -5.30 -2.56
C ALA A 77 -8.23 -4.04 -3.08
N SER A 78 -8.92 -3.35 -2.16
CA SER A 78 -9.58 -2.07 -2.47
C SER A 78 -8.70 -0.85 -2.18
N PHE A 79 -7.60 -1.04 -1.45
CA PHE A 79 -6.60 -0.03 -1.13
C PHE A 79 -5.24 -0.49 -1.66
N LEU A 80 -4.57 0.40 -2.40
CA LEU A 80 -3.20 0.21 -2.88
C LEU A 80 -2.30 1.33 -2.37
N ILE A 81 -1.17 0.94 -1.79
CA ILE A 81 -0.09 1.85 -1.41
C ILE A 81 1.04 1.66 -2.42
N THR A 82 1.49 2.74 -3.05
CA THR A 82 2.50 2.69 -4.11
C THR A 82 3.42 3.91 -4.07
N SER A 83 4.49 3.91 -4.86
CA SER A 83 5.33 5.10 -5.08
C SER A 83 4.82 5.89 -6.28
N LEU A 84 5.10 7.20 -6.31
CA LEU A 84 4.73 8.05 -7.44
C LEU A 84 5.27 7.50 -8.77
N ASP A 85 6.54 7.08 -8.79
CA ASP A 85 7.19 6.56 -10.00
C ASP A 85 6.48 5.30 -10.55
N LEU A 86 6.05 4.39 -9.67
CA LEU A 86 5.32 3.18 -10.06
C LEU A 86 3.87 3.48 -10.46
N LEU A 87 3.24 4.45 -9.80
CA LEU A 87 1.92 4.94 -10.19
C LEU A 87 1.95 5.46 -11.63
N GLU A 88 2.89 6.36 -11.93
CA GLU A 88 2.98 7.01 -13.23
C GLU A 88 3.50 6.09 -14.32
N GLY A 89 4.50 5.27 -14.02
CA GLY A 89 5.20 4.45 -15.00
C GLY A 89 4.53 3.11 -15.33
N LYS A 90 3.67 2.60 -14.45
CA LYS A 90 3.04 1.27 -14.62
C LYS A 90 1.56 1.28 -14.32
N LEU A 91 1.17 1.76 -13.13
CA LEU A 91 -0.18 1.55 -12.64
C LEU A 91 -1.24 2.28 -13.47
N LYS A 92 -0.98 3.54 -13.89
CA LYS A 92 -1.89 4.34 -14.72
C LYS A 92 -2.36 3.59 -15.98
N ASN A 93 -1.51 2.79 -16.60
CA ASN A 93 -1.81 2.06 -17.84
C ASN A 93 -2.75 0.87 -17.62
N VAL A 94 -2.87 0.38 -16.38
CA VAL A 94 -3.64 -0.82 -16.04
C VAL A 94 -4.81 -0.58 -15.10
N LEU A 95 -5.03 0.65 -14.63
CA LEU A 95 -6.13 0.97 -13.69
C LEU A 95 -7.51 0.49 -14.17
N SER A 96 -7.78 0.59 -15.48
CA SER A 96 -9.05 0.14 -16.07
C SER A 96 -9.27 -1.38 -15.98
N LYS A 97 -8.21 -2.15 -15.73
CA LYS A 97 -8.23 -3.61 -15.61
C LYS A 97 -8.33 -4.09 -14.15
N ILE A 98 -8.38 -3.17 -13.17
CA ILE A 98 -8.35 -3.48 -11.74
C ILE A 98 -9.61 -2.88 -11.06
N PRO A 99 -10.80 -3.48 -11.27
CA PRO A 99 -12.06 -2.87 -10.84
C PRO A 99 -12.25 -2.83 -9.32
N CYS A 100 -11.56 -3.68 -8.56
CA CYS A 100 -11.68 -3.72 -7.10
C CYS A 100 -10.99 -2.54 -6.42
N LEU A 101 -10.04 -1.90 -7.09
CA LEU A 101 -9.21 -0.84 -6.52
C LEU A 101 -9.99 0.47 -6.43
N LYS A 102 -10.12 1.00 -5.22
CA LYS A 102 -10.89 2.23 -4.93
C LYS A 102 -10.01 3.39 -4.48
N TYR A 103 -8.95 3.07 -3.73
CA TYR A 103 -8.05 4.07 -3.15
C TYR A 103 -6.60 3.76 -3.52
N ILE A 104 -5.89 4.78 -3.99
CA ILE A 104 -4.46 4.74 -4.28
C ILE A 104 -3.77 5.78 -3.41
N ILE A 105 -2.75 5.37 -2.67
CA ILE A 105 -2.02 6.19 -1.70
C ILE A 105 -0.54 6.19 -2.10
N TYR A 106 0.05 7.38 -2.32
CA TYR A 106 1.42 7.58 -2.78
C TYR A 106 2.06 8.86 -2.23
#